data_AF-A0A954MVR0-F1
#
_entry.id   AF-A0A954MVR0-F1
#
_cell.length_a   1.000
_cell.length_b   1.000
_cell.length_c   1.000
_cell.angle_alpha   90.00
_cell.angle_beta   90.00
_cell.angle_gamma   90.00
#
_symmetry.space_group_name_H-M   'P 1'
#
loop_
_entity.id
_entity.type
_entity.pdbx_description
1 polymer ?
#
loop_
_entity_poly.entity_id
_entity_poly.type
_entity_poly.pdbx_seq_one_letter_code
_entity_poly.pdbx_strand_id
1 'polypeptide(L)'
;PPVIPHPPLGANCTVCHTEIGKAAPPLGFAPANPHLKTPGIGSTANCKQCHLFQKSAESDLFQKNTFIGFKPNTTKGDRLFATAPPVVPHHHFMRESCASCHSSPAARPEIRCSHAERTNCTQCHVPSTKGKPFSSKGF
;
A
#
# COMPACT_ATOMS: atom_id res chain seq x y z
N PRO A 1 -6.52 7.88 -6.34
CA PRO A 1 -6.61 8.77 -7.51
C PRO A 1 -5.46 9.79 -7.44
N PRO A 2 -4.90 10.25 -8.56
CA PRO A 2 -3.75 11.14 -8.55
C PRO A 2 -4.14 12.53 -8.03
N VAL A 3 -3.24 13.14 -7.27
CA VAL A 3 -3.36 14.52 -6.78
C VAL A 3 -3.12 15.53 -7.91
N ILE A 4 -3.69 16.73 -7.80
CA ILE A 4 -3.50 17.86 -8.74
C ILE A 4 -2.30 18.68 -8.22
N PRO A 5 -1.16 18.69 -8.94
CA PRO A 5 0.09 19.29 -8.45
C PRO A 5 0.20 20.79 -8.71
N HIS A 6 -0.83 21.43 -9.25
CA HIS A 6 -0.87 22.87 -9.52
C HIS A 6 -1.99 23.53 -8.72
N PRO A 7 -1.88 24.82 -8.38
CA PRO A 7 -2.96 25.54 -7.69
C PRO A 7 -4.21 25.67 -8.58
N PRO A 8 -5.39 26.00 -8.01
CA PRO A 8 -6.57 26.30 -8.80
C PRO A 8 -6.34 27.49 -9.75
N LEU A 9 -6.54 27.29 -11.06
CA LEU A 9 -6.24 28.27 -12.10
C LEU A 9 -7.46 29.09 -12.58
N GLY A 10 -8.63 28.89 -11.97
CA GLY A 10 -9.87 29.59 -12.36
C GLY A 10 -10.49 29.17 -13.71
N ALA A 11 -9.86 28.26 -14.46
CA ALA A 11 -10.39 27.68 -15.69
C ALA A 11 -11.00 26.28 -15.47
N ASN A 12 -11.86 25.84 -16.40
CA ASN A 12 -12.35 24.47 -16.44
C ASN A 12 -11.19 23.49 -16.68
N CYS A 13 -11.15 22.37 -15.97
CA CYS A 13 -10.05 21.38 -16.05
C CYS A 13 -9.80 20.90 -17.49
N THR A 14 -10.88 20.72 -18.27
CA THR A 14 -10.84 20.23 -19.66
C THR A 14 -10.21 21.20 -20.65
N VAL A 15 -9.96 22.46 -20.27
CA VAL A 15 -9.23 23.42 -21.11
C VAL A 15 -7.77 22.99 -21.33
N CYS A 16 -7.19 22.32 -20.33
CA CYS A 16 -5.81 21.83 -20.36
C CYS A 16 -5.76 20.29 -20.38
N HIS A 17 -6.69 19.60 -19.71
CA HIS A 17 -6.76 18.14 -19.68
C HIS A 17 -7.68 17.59 -20.79
N THR A 18 -7.14 17.53 -22.01
CA THR A 18 -7.82 17.05 -23.22
C THR A 18 -7.70 15.53 -23.38
N GLU A 19 -8.24 14.95 -24.46
CA GLU A 19 -8.13 13.49 -24.74
C GLU A 19 -6.70 13.01 -24.90
N ILE A 20 -5.81 13.89 -25.37
CA ILE A 20 -4.42 13.57 -25.64
C ILE A 20 -3.44 14.31 -24.69
N GLY A 21 -3.97 15.12 -23.78
CA GLY A 21 -3.18 16.04 -22.96
C GLY A 21 -2.73 17.27 -23.76
N LYS A 22 -2.21 18.27 -23.06
CA LYS A 22 -1.81 19.54 -23.67
C LYS A 22 -0.66 20.17 -22.90
N ALA A 23 0.26 20.80 -23.62
CA ALA A 23 1.25 21.69 -22.99
C ALA A 23 0.54 22.87 -22.30
N ALA A 24 0.92 23.14 -21.05
CA ALA A 24 0.43 24.23 -20.23
C ALA A 24 1.60 25.03 -19.62
N PRO A 25 2.41 25.76 -20.41
CA PRO A 25 3.47 26.62 -19.88
C PRO A 25 2.89 27.71 -18.95
N PRO A 26 3.55 28.04 -17.82
CA PRO A 26 4.84 27.54 -17.35
C PRO A 26 4.75 26.22 -16.55
N LEU A 27 3.55 25.67 -16.33
CA LEU A 27 3.29 24.51 -15.47
C LEU A 27 3.71 23.16 -16.09
N GLY A 28 4.15 23.14 -17.35
CA GLY A 28 4.63 21.94 -18.02
C GLY A 28 3.56 21.31 -18.92
N PHE A 29 3.21 20.05 -18.69
CA PHE A 29 2.26 19.30 -19.51
C PHE A 29 1.07 18.80 -18.68
N ALA A 30 -0.14 19.18 -19.09
CA ALA A 30 -1.36 18.67 -18.50
C ALA A 30 -1.67 17.28 -19.13
N PRO A 31 -1.71 16.20 -18.32
CA PRO A 31 -1.96 14.85 -18.83
C PRO A 31 -3.34 14.73 -19.46
N ALA A 32 -3.46 13.75 -20.36
CA ALA A 32 -4.72 13.34 -20.97
C ALA A 32 -5.77 12.98 -19.90
N ASN A 33 -7.03 13.35 -20.15
CA ASN A 33 -8.14 12.94 -19.31
C ASN A 33 -8.70 11.58 -19.78
N PRO A 34 -8.48 10.48 -19.03
CA PRO A 34 -8.96 9.16 -19.41
C PRO A 34 -10.49 9.02 -19.28
N HIS A 35 -11.18 9.99 -18.67
CA HIS A 35 -12.60 9.92 -18.36
C HIS A 35 -13.49 10.66 -19.36
N LEU A 36 -12.96 11.18 -20.48
CA LEU A 36 -13.77 11.88 -21.48
C LEU A 36 -14.86 11.01 -22.10
N LYS A 37 -14.66 9.69 -22.08
CA LYS A 37 -15.59 8.70 -22.62
C LYS A 37 -16.27 7.88 -21.51
N THR A 38 -16.07 8.21 -20.23
CA THR A 38 -16.69 7.49 -19.11
C THR A 38 -18.13 7.97 -18.92
N PRO A 39 -19.14 7.12 -19.14
CA PRO A 39 -20.54 7.50 -18.97
C PRO A 39 -20.82 7.98 -17.53
N GLY A 40 -21.54 9.09 -17.39
CA GLY A 40 -21.93 9.65 -16.08
C GLY A 40 -20.90 10.57 -15.40
N ILE A 41 -19.74 10.82 -16.01
CA ILE A 41 -18.73 11.77 -15.48
C ILE A 41 -18.74 13.06 -16.31
N GLY A 42 -19.29 14.15 -15.75
CA GLY A 42 -19.37 15.46 -16.41
C GLY A 42 -18.09 16.31 -16.30
N SER A 43 -17.98 17.34 -17.14
CA SER A 43 -16.73 18.05 -17.47
C SER A 43 -16.28 19.17 -16.53
N THR A 44 -17.10 19.64 -15.58
CA THR A 44 -16.78 20.87 -14.81
C THR A 44 -16.86 20.76 -13.28
N ALA A 45 -17.46 19.72 -12.72
CA ALA A 45 -17.61 19.57 -11.26
C ALA A 45 -17.11 18.22 -10.71
N ASN A 46 -17.20 17.13 -11.48
CA ASN A 46 -16.96 15.77 -10.96
C ASN A 46 -15.48 15.40 -10.85
N CYS A 47 -14.57 16.15 -11.49
CA CYS A 47 -13.13 15.86 -11.40
C CYS A 47 -12.63 15.91 -9.95
N LYS A 48 -13.13 16.87 -9.16
CA LYS A 48 -12.72 17.07 -7.76
C LYS A 48 -13.32 16.07 -6.78
N GLN A 49 -14.22 15.20 -7.24
CA GLN A 49 -14.70 14.07 -6.47
C GLN A 49 -13.56 13.06 -6.21
N CYS A 50 -12.69 12.88 -7.20
CA CYS A 50 -11.59 11.91 -7.13
C CYS A 50 -10.21 12.59 -7.07
N HIS A 51 -10.03 13.70 -7.78
CA HIS A 51 -8.77 14.44 -7.81
C HIS A 51 -8.76 15.55 -6.78
N LEU A 52 -7.72 15.62 -5.96
CA LEU A 52 -7.59 16.63 -4.91
C LEU A 52 -6.37 17.51 -5.18
N PHE A 53 -6.50 18.81 -4.96
CA PHE A 53 -5.36 19.72 -4.99
C PHE A 53 -4.35 19.33 -3.92
N GLN A 54 -3.09 19.23 -4.32
CA GLN A 54 -1.99 19.04 -3.40
C GLN A 54 -1.91 20.27 -2.48
N LYS A 55 -2.25 20.07 -1.20
CA LYS A 55 -2.15 21.10 -0.16
C LYS A 55 -0.78 21.14 0.52
N SER A 56 -0.07 20.01 0.50
CA SER A 56 1.22 19.81 1.17
C SER A 56 2.37 20.07 0.22
N ALA A 57 3.34 20.88 0.63
CA ALA A 57 4.63 20.90 -0.04
C ALA A 57 5.32 19.54 0.15
N GLU A 58 6.31 19.21 -0.70
CA GLU A 58 7.08 17.95 -0.57
C GLU A 58 7.66 17.76 0.84
N SER A 59 8.03 18.87 1.50
CA SER A 59 8.49 18.94 2.88
C SER A 59 7.45 18.54 3.93
N ASP A 60 6.16 18.61 3.60
CA ASP A 60 5.05 18.29 4.50
C ASP A 60 4.55 16.85 4.32
N LEU A 61 5.02 16.13 3.30
CA LEU A 61 4.61 14.75 3.01
C LEU A 61 5.10 13.77 4.09
N PHE A 62 6.23 14.08 4.72
CA PHE A 62 6.83 13.25 5.77
C PHE A 62 6.91 14.02 7.07
N GLN A 63 5.85 13.93 7.87
CA GLN A 63 5.86 14.45 9.24
C GLN A 63 6.28 13.37 10.22
N LYS A 64 7.03 13.77 11.25
CA LYS A 64 7.35 12.90 12.38
C LYS A 64 6.04 12.47 13.04
N ASN A 65 5.77 11.19 13.05
CA ASN A 65 4.68 10.62 13.83
C ASN A 65 5.24 10.05 15.15
N THR A 66 4.34 9.72 16.08
CA THR A 66 4.67 9.03 17.32
C THR A 66 4.55 7.50 17.18
N PHE A 67 4.57 6.98 15.95
CA PHE A 67 4.47 5.55 15.71
C PHE A 67 5.76 4.86 16.18
N ILE A 68 5.66 4.18 17.30
CA ILE A 68 6.71 3.29 17.78
C ILE A 68 6.44 1.94 17.13
N GLY A 69 7.23 1.61 16.09
CA GLY A 69 7.15 0.33 15.41
C GLY A 69 7.42 -0.84 16.35
N PHE A 70 6.86 -2.01 16.04
CA PHE A 70 7.13 -3.22 16.81
C PHE A 70 8.52 -3.77 16.48
N LYS A 71 9.27 -4.22 17.49
CA LYS A 71 10.53 -4.92 17.27
C LYS A 71 10.23 -6.25 16.56
N PRO A 72 10.66 -6.45 15.30
CA PRO A 72 10.31 -7.64 14.56
C PRO A 72 10.82 -8.88 15.30
N ASN A 73 9.94 -9.84 15.52
CA ASN A 73 10.36 -11.14 16.02
C ASN A 73 11.03 -11.90 14.86
N THR A 74 12.34 -12.04 14.92
CA THR A 74 13.15 -12.74 13.90
C THR A 74 13.38 -14.21 14.26
N THR A 75 12.69 -14.74 15.28
CA THR A 75 12.83 -16.16 15.64
C THR A 75 12.22 -17.05 14.56
N LYS A 76 12.87 -18.20 14.32
CA LYS A 76 12.28 -19.29 13.55
C LYS A 76 10.99 -19.78 14.23
N GLY A 77 9.98 -20.09 13.42
CA GLY A 77 8.75 -20.72 13.92
C GLY A 77 9.02 -22.14 14.44
N ASP A 78 8.60 -22.40 15.67
CA ASP A 78 8.66 -23.73 16.29
C ASP A 78 7.82 -24.74 15.49
N ARG A 79 8.25 -26.00 15.52
CA ARG A 79 7.54 -27.15 14.94
C ARG A 79 7.38 -28.23 15.98
N LEU A 80 6.25 -28.93 15.95
CA LEU A 80 6.02 -30.09 16.83
C LEU A 80 6.92 -31.28 16.44
N PHE A 81 7.13 -31.49 15.14
CA PHE A 81 8.02 -32.50 14.56
C PHE A 81 8.54 -32.02 13.20
N ALA A 82 9.50 -32.72 12.59
CA ALA A 82 10.24 -32.26 11.40
C ALA A 82 9.33 -31.79 10.24
N THR A 83 8.26 -32.54 9.96
CA THR A 83 7.31 -32.26 8.88
C THR A 83 6.10 -31.43 9.29
N ALA A 84 5.96 -31.07 10.58
CA ALA A 84 4.85 -30.24 11.05
C ALA A 84 4.96 -28.82 10.46
N PRO A 85 3.83 -28.17 10.14
CA PRO A 85 3.83 -26.76 9.79
C PRO A 85 4.43 -25.92 10.92
N PRO A 86 5.37 -25.02 10.64
CA PRO A 86 5.87 -24.08 11.63
C PRO A 86 4.77 -23.09 12.04
N VAL A 87 4.76 -22.73 13.33
CA VAL A 87 3.95 -21.59 13.79
C VAL A 87 4.47 -20.29 13.17
N VAL A 88 3.59 -19.31 12.96
CA VAL A 88 3.95 -17.98 12.45
C VAL A 88 4.58 -17.17 13.59
N PRO A 89 5.88 -16.82 13.53
CA PRO A 89 6.57 -16.17 14.65
C PRO A 89 6.32 -14.66 14.73
N HIS A 90 5.59 -14.08 13.75
CA HIS A 90 5.33 -12.64 13.64
C HIS A 90 3.82 -12.34 13.54
N HIS A 91 3.46 -11.06 13.66
CA HIS A 91 2.09 -10.60 13.48
C HIS A 91 1.65 -10.60 12.02
N HIS A 92 0.35 -10.81 11.82
CA HIS A 92 -0.30 -10.78 10.50
C HIS A 92 -0.73 -9.37 10.11
N PHE A 93 -1.03 -8.49 11.07
CA PHE A 93 -1.48 -7.14 10.78
C PHE A 93 -0.41 -6.39 9.97
N MET A 94 -0.81 -5.85 8.82
CA MET A 94 0.06 -5.23 7.80
C MET A 94 1.07 -6.20 7.15
N ARG A 95 0.84 -7.51 7.25
CA ARG A 95 1.65 -8.60 6.67
C ARG A 95 0.79 -9.78 6.19
N GLU A 96 -0.43 -9.49 5.75
CA GLU A 96 -1.44 -10.49 5.37
C GLU A 96 -1.10 -11.19 4.04
N SER A 97 -0.29 -10.54 3.19
CA SER A 97 0.20 -11.12 1.94
C SER A 97 1.45 -11.97 2.18
N CYS A 98 1.27 -13.16 2.74
CA CYS A 98 2.34 -14.11 3.08
C CYS A 98 3.33 -14.34 1.93
N ALA A 99 2.79 -14.51 0.71
CA ALA A 99 3.54 -14.81 -0.50
C ALA A 99 4.54 -13.70 -0.88
N SER A 100 4.29 -12.45 -0.47
CA SER A 100 5.18 -11.32 -0.74
C SER A 100 6.58 -11.52 -0.17
N CYS A 101 6.72 -12.27 0.93
CA CYS A 101 8.01 -12.57 1.54
C CYS A 101 8.40 -14.05 1.40
N HIS A 102 7.42 -14.97 1.39
CA HIS A 102 7.68 -16.40 1.43
C HIS A 102 7.71 -17.08 0.05
N SER A 103 7.16 -16.44 -1.00
CA SER A 103 7.07 -17.07 -2.34
C SER A 103 7.63 -16.20 -3.47
N SER A 104 7.98 -14.94 -3.18
CA SER A 104 8.63 -14.04 -4.13
C SER A 104 9.94 -14.64 -4.66
N PRO A 105 10.36 -14.34 -5.91
CA PRO A 105 11.69 -14.69 -6.41
C PRO A 105 12.83 -14.19 -5.52
N ALA A 106 12.59 -13.08 -4.79
CA ALA A 106 13.53 -12.51 -3.83
C ALA A 106 13.35 -13.04 -2.39
N ALA A 107 12.49 -14.05 -2.18
CA ALA A 107 12.32 -14.68 -0.87
C ALA A 107 13.65 -15.28 -0.40
N ARG A 108 14.01 -15.01 0.85
CA ARG A 108 15.22 -15.59 1.44
C ARG A 108 15.09 -17.12 1.49
N PRO A 109 16.16 -17.87 1.14
CA PRO A 109 16.09 -19.34 1.08
C PRO A 109 15.57 -19.99 2.36
N GLU A 110 15.88 -19.43 3.54
CA GLU A 110 15.55 -20.00 4.85
C GLU A 110 14.05 -19.92 5.19
N ILE A 111 13.31 -19.01 4.54
CA ILE A 111 11.88 -18.79 4.79
C ILE A 111 11.02 -19.14 3.58
N ARG A 112 11.63 -19.56 2.47
CA ARG A 112 10.89 -19.81 1.23
C ARG A 112 9.89 -20.95 1.42
N CYS A 113 8.64 -20.69 1.06
CA CYS A 113 7.58 -21.68 1.09
C CYS A 113 7.85 -22.75 0.04
N SER A 114 7.85 -24.01 0.45
CA SER A 114 8.04 -25.16 -0.44
C SER A 114 6.75 -25.59 -1.16
N HIS A 115 5.61 -25.01 -0.78
CA HIS A 115 4.28 -25.37 -1.27
C HIS A 115 3.45 -24.10 -1.53
N ALA A 116 3.95 -23.24 -2.40
CA ALA A 116 3.34 -21.94 -2.71
C ALA A 116 1.97 -22.05 -3.41
N GLU A 117 1.64 -23.23 -3.96
CA GLU A 117 0.34 -23.55 -4.52
C GLU A 117 -0.79 -23.57 -3.47
N ARG A 118 -0.45 -23.71 -2.18
CA ARG A 118 -1.41 -23.65 -1.07
C ARG A 118 -1.67 -22.19 -0.68
N THR A 119 -2.81 -21.66 -1.10
CA THR A 119 -3.13 -20.23 -0.97
C THR A 119 -3.66 -19.82 0.41
N ASN A 120 -4.24 -20.75 1.20
CA ASN A 120 -4.73 -20.46 2.55
C ASN A 120 -3.70 -20.87 3.62
N CYS A 121 -2.68 -20.05 3.83
CA CYS A 121 -1.57 -20.36 4.73
C CYS A 121 -2.04 -20.58 6.18
N THR A 122 -3.00 -19.80 6.64
CA THR A 122 -3.52 -19.81 8.01
C THR A 122 -4.36 -21.04 8.34
N GLN A 123 -4.69 -21.87 7.35
CA GLN A 123 -5.30 -23.18 7.58
C GLN A 123 -4.36 -24.12 8.35
N CYS A 124 -3.05 -24.03 8.09
CA CYS A 124 -2.04 -24.91 8.68
C CYS A 124 -1.05 -24.18 9.58
N HIS A 125 -0.71 -22.93 9.24
CA HIS A 125 0.25 -22.13 9.99
C HIS A 125 -0.48 -21.25 11.00
N VAL A 126 -0.45 -21.66 12.26
CA VAL A 126 -1.09 -20.93 13.36
C VAL A 126 -0.15 -19.87 13.96
N PRO A 127 -0.67 -18.75 14.49
CA PRO A 127 0.15 -17.76 15.19
C PRO A 127 0.91 -18.36 16.38
N SER A 128 2.16 -17.93 16.55
CA SER A 128 2.93 -18.26 17.76
C SER A 128 2.29 -17.62 18.99
N THR A 129 2.20 -18.39 20.09
CA THR A 129 1.86 -17.87 21.42
C THR A 129 3.07 -17.29 22.15
N LYS A 130 4.28 -17.59 21.66
CA LYS A 130 5.54 -17.02 22.13
C LYS A 130 5.77 -15.69 21.43
N GLY A 131 5.80 -14.61 22.21
CA GLY A 131 5.77 -13.24 21.71
C GLY A 131 4.38 -12.63 21.89
N LYS A 132 4.09 -12.11 23.08
CA LYS A 132 2.88 -11.30 23.30
C LYS A 132 3.10 -9.93 22.65
N PRO A 133 2.35 -9.53 21.60
CA PRO A 133 2.39 -8.16 21.08
C PRO A 133 1.85 -7.15 22.08
N PHE A 134 0.88 -7.57 22.89
CA PHE A 134 0.17 -6.76 23.85
C PHE A 134 0.29 -7.44 25.21
N SER A 135 1.25 -6.99 26.00
CA SER A 135 1.26 -7.22 27.45
C SER A 135 0.40 -6.15 28.08
N SER A 136 -0.54 -6.53 28.95
CA SER A 136 -1.35 -5.59 29.75
C SER A 136 -0.54 -4.78 30.77
N LYS A 137 0.77 -4.97 30.84
CA LYS A 137 1.70 -4.16 31.64
C LYS A 137 2.48 -3.24 30.72
N GLY A 138 2.06 -1.97 30.64
CA GLY A 138 2.81 -0.92 29.95
C GLY A 138 1.93 0.14 29.29
N PHE A 139 1.15 0.86 30.10
CA PHE A 139 0.86 2.30 29.91
C PHE A 139 1.44 3.03 31.11
#